data_AF-A0A9D8AYB7-F1
#
_entry.id   AF-A0A9D8AYB7-F1
#
_cell.length_a   1.000
_cell.length_b   1.000
_cell.length_c   1.000
_cell.angle_alpha   90.00
_cell.angle_beta   90.00
_cell.angle_gamma   90.00
#
_symmetry.space_group_name_H-M   'P 1'
#
loop_
_entity.id
_entity.type
_entity.pdbx_description
1 polymer ?
#
loop_
_entity_poly.entity_id
_entity_poly.type
_entity_poly.pdbx_seq_one_letter_code
_entity_poly.pdbx_strand_id
1 'polypeptide(L)' 'MALDLVCKMEVDPKTAPAKAEYKGKTYYFCAPGCKVAFEKDPEKYVNAAAHGEGGHHHKH' A
#
# COMPACT_ATOMS: atom_id res chain seq x y z
N MET A 1 -10.70 4.27 -3.11
CA MET A 1 -9.29 4.26 -3.51
C MET A 1 -8.54 3.30 -2.60
N ALA A 2 -7.51 2.63 -3.10
CA ALA A 2 -6.63 1.78 -2.30
C ALA A 2 -5.32 2.53 -2.03
N LEU A 3 -4.68 2.26 -0.89
CA LEU A 3 -3.38 2.85 -0.56
C LEU A 3 -2.27 1.87 -0.93
N ASP A 4 -1.32 2.31 -1.76
CA ASP A 4 -0.07 1.60 -1.97
C ASP A 4 0.75 1.67 -0.68
N LEU A 5 0.96 0.53 -0.02
CA LEU A 5 1.62 0.48 1.29
C LEU A 5 3.14 0.72 1.23
N VAL A 6 3.74 0.67 0.04
CA VAL A 6 5.18 0.90 -0.16
C VAL A 6 5.47 2.39 -0.28
N CYS A 7 4.70 3.11 -1.09
CA CYS A 7 4.93 4.53 -1.34
C CYS A 7 3.89 5.47 -0.70
N LYS A 8 2.85 4.92 -0.05
CA LYS A 8 1.72 5.65 0.56
C LYS A 8 0.93 6.50 -0.44
N MET A 9 0.92 6.09 -1.70
CA MET A 9 0.16 6.76 -2.76
C MET A 9 -1.23 6.16 -2.87
N GLU A 10 -2.24 7.00 -3.08
CA GLU A 10 -3.57 6.53 -3.43
C GLU A 10 -3.60 6.02 -4.87
N VAL A 11 -4.12 4.81 -5.04
CA VAL A 11 -4.27 4.13 -6.33
C VAL A 11 -5.72 3.73 -6.54
N ASP A 12 -6.17 3.76 -7.79
CA ASP A 12 -7.50 3.28 -8.13
C ASP A 12 -7.45 1.76 -8.34
N PRO A 13 -8.19 0.95 -7.57
CA PRO A 13 -8.24 -0.51 -7.74
C PRO A 13 -8.64 -0.98 -9.15
N LYS A 14 -9.40 -0.17 -9.90
CA LYS A 14 -9.89 -0.49 -11.24
C LYS A 14 -8.83 -0.29 -12.32
N THR A 15 -7.88 0.62 -12.09
CA THR A 15 -6.81 0.96 -13.05
C THR A 15 -5.41 0.67 -12.51
N ALA A 16 -5.31 0.11 -11.31
CA ALA A 16 -4.06 -0.21 -10.66
C ALA A 16 -3.18 -1.08 -11.59
N PRO A 17 -1.96 -0.63 -11.91
CA PRO A 17 -1.08 -1.38 -12.80
C PRO A 17 -0.57 -2.68 -12.16
N ALA A 18 -0.61 -2.78 -10.84
CA ALA A 18 -0.18 -3.96 -10.11
C ALA A 18 -1.05 -4.23 -8.87
N LYS A 19 -1.23 -5.51 -8.53
CA LYS A 19 -1.92 -5.98 -7.33
C LYS A 19 -1.25 -7.24 -6.76
N ALA A 20 -1.40 -7.47 -5.46
CA ALA A 20 -0.97 -8.68 -4.78
C ALA A 20 -2.02 -9.13 -3.75
N GLU A 21 -2.15 -10.43 -3.54
CA GLU A 21 -3.03 -10.97 -2.51
C GLU A 21 -2.21 -11.47 -1.33
N TYR A 22 -2.56 -11.03 -0.13
CA TYR A 22 -1.87 -11.40 1.10
C TYR A 22 -2.86 -11.57 2.25
N LYS A 23 -2.81 -12.71 2.95
CA LYS A 23 -3.76 -13.08 4.03
C LYS A 23 -5.24 -12.91 3.63
N GLY A 24 -5.58 -13.26 2.39
CA GLY A 24 -6.94 -13.13 1.85
C GLY A 24 -7.40 -11.69 1.57
N LYS A 25 -6.48 -10.71 1.60
CA LYS A 25 -6.74 -9.32 1.24
C LYS A 25 -6.00 -8.96 -0.05
N THR A 26 -6.68 -8.25 -0.95
CA THR A 26 -6.06 -7.72 -2.17
C THR A 26 -5.49 -6.33 -1.92
N TYR A 27 -4.21 -6.17 -2.19
CA TYR A 27 -3.47 -4.90 -2.13
C TYR A 27 -3.16 -4.42 -3.55
N TYR A 28 -3.21 -3.10 -3.75
CA TYR A 28 -3.02 -2.46 -5.04
C TYR A 28 -1.81 -1.54 -4.98
N PHE A 29 -1.05 -1.47 -6.08
CA PHE A 29 0.23 -0.77 -6.14
C PHE A 29 0.29 0.17 -7.33
N CYS A 30 0.94 1.30 -7.15
CA CYS A 30 1.09 2.34 -8.18
C CYS A 30 2.06 1.91 -9.28
N ALA A 31 2.93 0.94 -8.99
CA ALA A 31 3.92 0.42 -9.92
C ALA A 31 4.24 -1.05 -9.63
N PRO A 32 4.71 -1.81 -10.65
CA PRO A 32 5.21 -3.18 -10.46
C PRO A 32 6.36 -3.27 -9.44
N GLY A 33 7.21 -2.24 -9.35
CA GLY A 33 8.29 -2.16 -8.37
C GLY A 33 7.77 -2.16 -6.92
N CYS A 34 6.67 -1.45 -6.66
CA CYS A 34 6.01 -1.46 -5.34
C CYS A 34 5.42 -2.84 -5.02
N LYS A 35 4.80 -3.51 -6.00
CA LYS A 35 4.34 -4.90 -5.83
C LYS A 35 5.49 -5.83 -5.43
N VAL A 36 6.62 -5.78 -6.14
CA VAL A 36 7.78 -6.63 -5.85
C VAL A 36 8.36 -6.33 -4.47
N ALA A 37 8.44 -5.05 -4.09
CA ALA A 37 8.88 -4.66 -2.75
C ALA A 37 7.93 -5.21 -1.67
N PHE A 38 6.62 -5.10 -1.89
CA PHE A 38 5.61 -5.65 -0.99
C PHE A 38 5.69 -7.18 -0.88
N GLU A 39 5.84 -7.90 -1.99
CA GLU A 39 5.93 -9.37 -1.99
C GLU A 39 7.18 -9.90 -1.27
N LYS A 40 8.26 -9.11 -1.21
CA LYS A 40 9.47 -9.46 -0.46
C LYS A 40 9.25 -9.45 1.05
N ASP A 41 8.44 -8.50 1.54
CA ASP A 41 8.26 -8.30 2.98
C ASP A 41 6.85 -7.75 3.31
N PRO A 42 5.78 -8.52 2.99
CA PRO A 42 4.40 -8.00 3.04
C PRO A 42 3.96 -7.67 4.47
N GLU A 43 4.49 -8.38 5.46
CA GLU A 43 4.15 -8.16 6.88
C GLU A 43 4.57 -6.78 7.36
N LYS A 44 5.76 -6.31 6.96
CA LYS A 44 6.24 -4.97 7.28
C LYS A 44 5.28 -3.88 6.81
N TYR A 45 4.80 -4.00 5.58
CA TYR A 45 3.91 -3.01 4.97
C TYR A 45 2.49 -3.10 5.52
N VAL A 46 1.97 -4.32 5.70
CA VAL A 46 0.62 -4.53 6.27
C VAL A 46 0.55 -4.10 7.72
N ASN A 47 1.60 -4.34 8.52
CA ASN A 47 1.65 -3.88 9.90
C ASN A 47 1.69 -2.35 9.98
N ALA A 48 2.51 -1.69 9.14
CA ALA A 48 2.55 -0.23 9.05
C ALA A 48 1.21 0.38 8.61
N ALA A 49 0.48 -0.29 7.72
CA ALA A 49 -0.87 0.14 7.29
C ALA A 49 -1.92 -0.05 8.38
N ALA A 50 -1.81 -1.12 9.17
CA ALA A 50 -2.71 -1.42 10.28
C ALA A 50 -2.50 -0.47 11.48
N HIS A 51 -1.31 0.11 11.62
CA HIS A 51 -0.95 1.09 12.65
C HIS A 51 -1.07 2.56 12.20
N GLY A 52 -1.77 2.83 11.09
CA GLY A 52 -1.99 4.18 10.57
C GLY A 52 -3.19 4.89 11.20
N GLU A 53 -3.02 5.37 12.44
CA GLU A 53 -3.78 6.49 12.99
C GLU A 53 -3.54 7.77 12.18
N GLY A 54 -4.53 8.68 12.21
CA GLY A 54 -4.52 9.93 11.48
C GLY A 54 -3.50 10.97 11.98
N GLY A 55 -3.32 11.99 11.14
CA GLY A 55 -2.85 13.30 11.56
C GLY A 55 -1.32 13.48 11.60
N HIS A 56 -0.76 13.98 10.50
CA HIS A 56 0.39 14.90 10.59
C HIS A 56 0.05 16.17 9.81
N HIS A 57 -0.75 17.04 10.44
CA HIS A 57 -0.74 18.45 10.14
C HIS A 57 0.63 18.99 10.56
N HIS A 58 1.55 19.19 9.63
CA HIS A 58 2.65 20.12 9.84
C HIS A 58 2.32 21.41 9.08
N LYS A 59 1.67 22.33 9.78
CA LYS A 59 1.52 23.73 9.34
C LYS A 59 2.79 24.45 9.80
N HIS A 60 3.55 25.01 8.88
CA HIS A 60 4.46 26.12 9.17
C HIS A 60 3.92 27.34 8.42
#